data_AF-A0A7I8CQ07-F1
#
_entry.id   AF-A0A7I8CQ07-F1
#
_cell.length_a   1.000
_cell.length_b   1.000
_cell.length_c   1.000
_cell.angle_alpha   90.00
_cell.angle_beta   90.00
_cell.angle_gamma   90.00
#
_symmetry.space_group_name_H-M   'P 1'
#
loop_
_entity.id
_entity.type
_entity.pdbx_description
1 polymer ?
#
loop_
_entity_poly.entity_id
_entity_poly.type
_entity_poly.pdbx_seq_one_letter_code
_entity_poly.pdbx_strand_id
1 'polypeptide(L)'
;MDSEQLQLSPFGKIERFFAEAVETCSHPARNDARLLLRAGFEAANLDTDCGTIVSDAIEAIEKYLTECVSAAQIEGEIIRNQPASDLGRLLLATLLSMIVLIRLRPDRTHLEDVVRPTLHRLRPFEIG
;
A
#
# COMPACT_ATOMS: atom_id res chain seq x y z
N MET A 1 -0.09 -31.49 -11.42
CA MET A 1 0.84 -30.41 -11.83
C MET A 1 0.32 -29.14 -11.19
N ASP A 2 0.22 -29.07 -9.87
CA ASP A 2 1.34 -29.12 -8.90
C ASP A 2 2.42 -28.11 -9.28
N SER A 3 2.11 -26.86 -8.97
CA SER A 3 3.08 -25.83 -8.66
C SER A 3 2.43 -25.05 -7.53
N GLU A 4 2.57 -25.60 -6.33
CA GLU A 4 2.88 -24.85 -5.11
C GLU A 4 2.37 -23.41 -5.15
N GLN A 5 1.25 -23.15 -4.48
CA GLN A 5 0.93 -21.79 -4.02
C GLN A 5 2.09 -21.38 -3.12
N LEU A 6 3.16 -20.83 -3.71
CA LEU A 6 4.27 -20.21 -3.01
C LEU A 6 3.64 -19.11 -2.16
N GLN A 7 3.41 -19.43 -0.89
CA GLN A 7 2.90 -18.49 0.08
C GLN A 7 3.92 -17.37 0.13
N LEU A 8 3.55 -16.20 -0.41
CA LEU A 8 4.44 -15.06 -0.45
C LEU A 8 4.97 -14.79 0.96
N SER A 9 6.25 -14.46 1.02
CA SER A 9 6.85 -14.00 2.27
C SER A 9 6.14 -12.74 2.77
N PRO A 10 6.22 -12.41 4.06
CA PRO A 10 5.55 -11.22 4.59
C PRO A 10 5.92 -9.93 3.85
N PHE A 11 7.19 -9.74 3.48
CA PHE A 11 7.59 -8.61 2.64
C PHE A 11 7.10 -8.76 1.20
N GLY A 12 7.12 -9.98 0.64
CA GLY A 12 6.57 -10.26 -0.68
C GLY A 12 5.07 -9.93 -0.81
N LYS A 13 4.29 -10.06 0.27
CA LYS A 13 2.89 -9.61 0.33
C LYS A 13 2.77 -8.09 0.21
N ILE A 14 3.67 -7.34 0.83
CA ILE A 14 3.72 -5.88 0.73
C ILE A 14 4.09 -5.48 -0.71
N GLU A 15 5.13 -6.09 -1.28
CA GLU A 15 5.54 -5.84 -2.67
C GLU A 15 4.39 -6.13 -3.66
N ARG A 16 3.69 -7.26 -3.46
CA ARG A 16 2.54 -7.63 -4.26
C ARG A 16 1.38 -6.64 -4.12
N PHE A 17 1.06 -6.24 -2.90
CA PHE A 17 0.01 -5.25 -2.62
C PHE A 17 0.24 -3.94 -3.40
N PHE A 18 1.46 -3.41 -3.33
CA PHE A 18 1.78 -2.18 -4.06
C PHE A 18 1.81 -2.37 -5.58
N ALA A 19 2.27 -3.51 -6.08
CA ALA A 19 2.22 -3.82 -7.51
C ALA A 19 0.77 -3.84 -8.03
N GLU A 20 -0.15 -4.45 -7.27
CA GLU A 20 -1.58 -4.48 -7.60
C GLU A 20 -2.25 -3.10 -7.47
N ALA A 21 -1.82 -2.29 -6.50
CA ALA A 21 -2.28 -0.92 -6.34
C ALA A 21 -1.84 -0.03 -7.52
N VAL A 22 -0.58 -0.13 -7.95
CA VAL A 22 -0.06 0.57 -9.15
C VAL A 22 -0.85 0.16 -10.38
N GLU A 23 -1.04 -1.15 -10.60
CA GLU A 23 -1.83 -1.67 -11.72
C GLU A 23 -3.25 -1.10 -11.68
N THR A 24 -3.92 -1.22 -10.54
CA THR A 24 -5.31 -0.78 -10.40
C THR A 24 -5.47 0.73 -10.61
N CYS A 25 -4.54 1.54 -10.10
CA CYS A 25 -4.60 3.00 -10.24
C CYS A 25 -4.28 3.47 -11.66
N SER A 26 -3.32 2.82 -12.33
CA SER A 26 -2.88 3.21 -13.67
C SER A 26 -3.73 2.64 -14.80
N HIS A 27 -4.52 1.59 -14.55
CA HIS A 27 -5.30 0.94 -15.60
C HIS A 27 -6.44 1.84 -16.14
N PRO A 28 -6.44 2.17 -17.46
CA PRO A 28 -7.37 3.13 -18.04
C PRO A 28 -8.83 2.66 -17.99
N ALA A 29 -9.08 1.35 -18.06
CA ALA A 29 -10.42 0.77 -17.98
C ALA A 29 -10.94 0.59 -16.53
N ARG A 30 -10.10 0.75 -15.50
CA ARG A 30 -10.52 0.68 -14.08
C ARG A 30 -10.77 2.10 -13.56
N ASN A 31 -11.72 2.80 -14.17
CA ASN A 31 -12.17 4.12 -13.69
C ASN A 31 -12.86 4.01 -12.33
N ASP A 32 -13.38 2.84 -11.99
CA ASP A 32 -14.23 2.55 -10.84
C ASP A 32 -13.46 2.64 -9.52
N ALA A 33 -12.20 2.17 -9.48
CA ALA A 33 -11.34 2.33 -8.31
C ALA A 33 -11.02 3.80 -8.03
N ARG A 34 -10.76 4.57 -9.09
CA ARG A 34 -10.57 6.03 -9.01
C ARG A 34 -11.87 6.75 -8.61
N LEU A 35 -13.02 6.26 -9.06
CA LEU A 35 -14.34 6.78 -8.73
C LEU A 35 -14.74 6.48 -7.28
N LEU A 36 -14.48 5.26 -6.79
CA LEU A 36 -14.76 4.83 -5.41
C LEU A 36 -13.88 5.56 -4.41
N LEU A 37 -12.58 5.72 -4.70
CA LEU A 37 -11.70 6.52 -3.87
C LEU A 37 -12.12 7.99 -3.87
N ARG A 38 -12.48 8.55 -5.04
CA ARG A 38 -13.03 9.91 -5.14
C ARG A 38 -14.32 10.07 -4.32
N ALA A 39 -15.28 9.18 -4.51
CA ALA A 39 -16.58 9.22 -3.84
C ALA A 39 -16.41 9.01 -2.33
N GLY A 40 -15.52 8.12 -1.91
CA GLY A 40 -15.18 7.93 -0.49
C GLY A 40 -14.58 9.19 0.12
N PHE A 41 -13.58 9.80 -0.50
CA PHE A 41 -12.97 11.05 0.01
C PHE A 41 -13.91 12.25 -0.02
N GLU A 42 -14.74 12.41 -1.06
CA GLU A 42 -15.73 13.50 -1.16
C GLU A 42 -16.92 13.29 -0.20
N ALA A 43 -17.42 12.06 -0.08
CA ALA A 43 -18.55 11.72 0.79
C ALA A 43 -18.16 11.70 2.27
N ALA A 44 -16.93 11.30 2.62
CA ALA A 44 -16.43 11.36 4.01
C ALA A 44 -16.44 12.78 4.59
N ASN A 45 -16.38 13.81 3.74
CA ASN A 45 -16.45 15.20 4.15
C ASN A 45 -17.89 15.75 4.24
N LEU A 46 -18.90 15.03 3.73
CA LEU A 46 -20.28 15.50 3.58
C LEU A 46 -21.30 14.64 4.34
N ASP A 47 -20.97 13.38 4.61
CA ASP A 47 -21.83 12.39 5.25
C ASP A 47 -21.01 11.51 6.21
N THR A 48 -21.41 11.52 7.49
CA THR A 48 -20.73 10.81 8.58
C THR A 48 -20.73 9.29 8.40
N ASP A 49 -21.77 8.74 7.77
CA ASP A 49 -21.88 7.28 7.56
C ASP A 49 -20.91 6.82 6.48
N CYS A 50 -20.83 7.57 5.37
CA CYS A 50 -19.80 7.37 4.34
C CYS A 50 -18.38 7.58 4.89
N GLY A 51 -18.19 8.58 5.76
CA GLY A 51 -16.92 8.83 6.44
C GLY A 51 -16.47 7.65 7.30
N THR A 52 -17.40 7.02 8.00
CA THR A 52 -17.11 5.83 8.83
C THR A 52 -16.66 4.66 7.98
N ILE A 53 -17.34 4.35 6.87
CA ILE A 53 -16.96 3.26 5.95
C ILE A 53 -15.54 3.46 5.40
N VAL A 54 -15.20 4.70 5.04
CA VAL A 54 -13.86 5.03 4.53
C VAL A 54 -12.81 4.91 5.63
N SER A 55 -13.11 5.37 6.84
CA SER A 55 -12.23 5.22 8.00
C SER A 55 -11.95 3.74 8.29
N ASP A 56 -12.99 2.91 8.36
CA ASP A 56 -12.87 1.47 8.61
C ASP A 56 -12.02 0.78 7.54
N ALA A 57 -12.18 1.16 6.27
CA ALA A 57 -11.37 0.64 5.18
C ALA A 57 -9.89 1.06 5.31
N ILE A 58 -9.63 2.32 5.67
CA ILE A 58 -8.26 2.82 5.90
C ILE A 58 -7.62 2.09 7.08
N GLU A 59 -8.33 1.93 8.19
CA GLU A 59 -7.86 1.20 9.37
C GLU A 59 -7.57 -0.27 9.06
N ALA A 60 -8.43 -0.93 8.26
CA ALA A 60 -8.21 -2.31 7.84
C ALA A 60 -6.93 -2.45 6.99
N ILE A 61 -6.69 -1.50 6.08
CA ILE A 61 -5.46 -1.47 5.27
C ILE A 61 -4.23 -1.21 6.14
N GLU A 62 -4.28 -0.24 7.06
CA GLU A 62 -3.18 0.05 7.99
C GLU A 62 -2.83 -1.16 8.84
N LYS A 63 -3.85 -1.84 9.37
CA LYS A 63 -3.69 -3.05 10.17
C LYS A 63 -3.02 -4.16 9.35
N TYR A 64 -3.50 -4.43 8.15
CA TYR A 64 -2.90 -5.42 7.24
C TYR A 64 -1.43 -5.14 6.95
N LEU A 65 -1.09 -3.88 6.62
CA LEU A 65 0.28 -3.47 6.33
C LEU A 65 1.17 -3.61 7.57
N THR A 66 0.67 -3.20 8.74
CA THR A 66 1.38 -3.32 10.02
C THR A 66 1.65 -4.77 10.39
N GLU A 67 0.68 -5.67 10.18
CA GLU A 67 0.83 -7.10 10.42
C GLU A 67 1.88 -7.73 9.49
N CYS A 68 1.85 -7.38 8.19
CA CYS A 68 2.85 -7.86 7.23
C CYS A 68 4.26 -7.34 7.59
N VAL A 69 4.39 -6.07 7.98
CA VAL A 69 5.65 -5.49 8.46
C VAL A 69 6.14 -6.21 9.72
N SER A 70 5.26 -6.43 10.70
CA SER A 70 5.63 -7.12 11.94
C SER A 70 6.14 -8.53 11.65
N ALA A 71 5.48 -9.27 10.76
CA ALA A 71 5.92 -10.59 10.34
C ALA A 71 7.25 -10.55 9.57
N ALA A 72 7.42 -9.61 8.62
CA ALA A 72 8.66 -9.41 7.88
C ALA A 72 9.82 -9.04 8.81
N GLN A 73 9.55 -8.24 9.85
CA GLN A 73 10.52 -7.93 10.90
C GLN A 73 10.90 -9.22 11.64
N ILE A 74 9.95 -10.02 12.12
CA ILE A 74 10.22 -11.28 12.83
C ILE A 74 11.09 -12.22 11.98
N GLU A 75 10.81 -12.32 10.68
CA GLU A 75 11.55 -13.17 9.73
C GLU A 75 12.91 -12.56 9.31
N GLY A 76 13.13 -11.27 9.58
CA GLY A 76 14.40 -10.59 9.27
C GLY A 76 14.51 -10.09 7.82
N GLU A 77 13.38 -10.04 7.11
CA GLU A 77 13.31 -9.58 5.72
C GLU A 77 13.46 -8.06 5.57
N ILE A 78 13.20 -7.32 6.66
CA ILE A 78 13.23 -5.85 6.73
C ILE A 78 13.88 -5.35 8.02
N ILE A 79 14.20 -4.05 8.03
CA ILE A 79 14.76 -3.34 9.19
C ILE A 79 13.89 -3.49 10.45
N ARG A 80 14.55 -3.63 11.60
CA ARG A 80 13.92 -3.71 12.94
C ARG A 80 14.17 -2.49 13.82
N ASN A 81 14.83 -1.46 13.28
CA ASN A 81 15.18 -0.24 14.03
C ASN A 81 14.04 0.79 14.13
N GLN A 82 12.89 0.51 13.50
CA GLN A 82 11.67 1.31 13.59
C GLN A 82 10.49 0.40 13.97
N PRO A 83 9.53 0.89 14.78
CA PRO A 83 8.33 0.13 15.12
C PRO A 83 7.54 -0.28 13.88
N ALA A 84 6.96 -1.50 13.90
CA ALA A 84 6.11 -1.99 12.81
C ALA A 84 4.94 -1.05 12.48
N SER A 85 4.37 -0.42 13.52
CA SER A 85 3.25 0.54 13.37
C SER A 85 3.65 1.82 12.65
N ASP A 86 4.86 2.33 12.87
CA ASP A 86 5.36 3.53 12.17
C ASP A 86 5.60 3.24 10.69
N LEU A 87 6.16 2.06 10.40
CA LEU A 87 6.37 1.58 9.04
C LEU A 87 5.04 1.26 8.33
N GLY A 88 4.05 0.69 9.05
CA GLY A 88 2.70 0.49 8.55
C GLY A 88 2.01 1.80 8.15
N ARG A 89 2.10 2.83 9.01
CA ARG A 89 1.63 4.19 8.69
C ARG A 89 2.34 4.82 7.50
N LEU A 90 3.66 4.62 7.37
CA LEU A 90 4.42 5.09 6.20
C LEU A 90 3.93 4.45 4.91
N LEU A 91 3.66 3.14 4.93
CA LEU A 91 3.12 2.41 3.77
C LEU A 91 1.70 2.88 3.43
N LEU A 92 0.84 3.09 4.42
CA LEU A 92 -0.48 3.67 4.21
C LEU A 92 -0.38 5.07 3.57
N ALA A 93 0.46 5.95 4.13
CA ALA A 93 0.68 7.29 3.59
C ALA A 93 1.17 7.24 2.13
N THR A 94 2.03 6.28 1.80
CA THR A 94 2.51 6.05 0.43
C THR A 94 1.36 5.65 -0.49
N LEU A 95 0.50 4.71 -0.09
CA LEU A 95 -0.69 4.32 -0.85
C LEU A 95 -1.61 5.52 -1.12
N LEU A 96 -1.91 6.31 -0.10
CA LEU A 96 -2.77 7.49 -0.23
C LEU A 96 -2.14 8.54 -1.17
N SER A 97 -0.82 8.74 -1.11
CA SER A 97 -0.11 9.63 -2.01
C SER A 97 -0.20 9.19 -3.48
N MET A 98 -0.12 7.88 -3.76
CA MET A 98 -0.27 7.35 -5.13
C MET A 98 -1.64 7.68 -5.71
N ILE A 99 -2.68 7.51 -4.89
CA ILE A 99 -4.07 7.79 -5.26
C ILE A 99 -4.25 9.27 -5.62
N VAL A 100 -3.55 10.18 -4.94
CA VAL A 100 -3.54 11.61 -5.27
C VAL A 100 -2.70 11.88 -6.52
N LEU A 101 -1.50 11.31 -6.62
CA LEU A 101 -0.55 11.60 -7.69
C LEU A 101 -1.05 11.15 -9.07
N ILE A 102 -1.67 9.97 -9.16
CA ILE A 102 -2.20 9.47 -10.45
C ILE A 102 -3.27 10.40 -11.02
N ARG A 103 -3.95 11.19 -10.18
CA ARG A 103 -4.93 12.19 -10.61
C ARG A 103 -4.28 13.42 -11.22
N LEU A 104 -3.12 13.80 -10.70
CA LEU A 104 -2.37 14.96 -11.19
C LEU A 104 -1.57 14.60 -12.44
N ARG A 105 -1.05 13.37 -12.50
CA ARG A 105 -0.28 12.83 -13.63
C ARG A 105 -0.58 11.33 -13.77
N PRO A 106 -1.41 10.92 -14.74
CA PRO A 106 -1.75 9.51 -14.96
C PRO A 106 -0.60 8.76 -15.64
N ASP A 107 0.49 8.58 -14.90
CA ASP A 107 1.70 7.91 -15.35
C ASP A 107 2.05 6.79 -14.38
N ARG A 108 2.05 5.55 -14.90
CA ARG A 108 2.39 4.36 -14.14
C ARG A 108 3.81 4.43 -13.60
N THR A 109 4.77 4.85 -14.43
CA THR A 109 6.18 4.91 -14.05
C THR A 109 6.39 5.86 -12.89
N HIS A 110 5.63 6.96 -12.86
CA HIS A 110 5.65 7.89 -11.73
C HIS A 110 5.14 7.25 -10.42
N LEU A 111 4.10 6.40 -10.47
CA LEU A 111 3.67 5.68 -9.26
C LEU A 111 4.73 4.67 -8.78
N GLU A 112 5.36 3.96 -9.70
CA GLU A 112 6.45 3.03 -9.38
C GLU A 112 7.65 3.77 -8.77
N ASP A 113 7.97 4.97 -9.27
CA ASP A 113 9.02 5.84 -8.73
C ASP A 113 8.73 6.34 -7.32
N VAL A 114 7.47 6.46 -6.92
CA VAL A 114 7.06 6.85 -5.56
C VAL A 114 7.12 5.65 -4.60
N VAL A 115 6.71 4.47 -5.06
CA VAL A 115 6.68 3.25 -4.24
C VAL A 115 8.07 2.69 -3.98
N ARG A 116 8.91 2.63 -5.02
CA ARG A 116 10.22 1.97 -4.97
C ARG A 116 11.11 2.48 -3.84
N PRO A 117 11.28 3.79 -3.60
CA PRO A 117 12.11 4.29 -2.50
C PRO A 117 11.56 3.92 -1.12
N THR A 118 10.23 3.92 -0.94
CA THR A 118 9.60 3.51 0.32
C THR A 118 9.88 2.04 0.60
N LEU A 119 9.71 1.16 -0.40
CA LEU A 119 10.00 -0.27 -0.24
C LEU A 119 11.50 -0.52 -0.01
N HIS A 120 12.38 0.20 -0.71
CA HIS A 120 13.82 0.08 -0.53
C HIS A 120 14.27 0.48 0.89
N ARG A 121 13.66 1.52 1.48
CA ARG A 121 13.95 1.95 2.85
C ARG A 121 13.68 0.87 3.90
N LEU A 122 12.80 -0.09 3.61
CA LEU A 122 12.48 -1.19 4.51
C LEU A 122 13.51 -2.32 4.42
N ARG A 123 14.26 -2.44 3.32
CA ARG A 123 15.24 -3.52 3.16
C ARG A 123 16.34 -3.40 4.22
N PRO A 124 16.83 -4.54 4.76
CA PRO A 124 17.95 -4.54 5.69
C PRO A 124 19.18 -3.94 5.02
N PHE A 125 20.03 -3.27 5.80
CA PHE A 125 21.31 -2.78 5.31
C PHE A 125 22.22 -3.99 5.03
N GLU A 126 22.48 -4.27 3.75
CA GLU A 126 23.55 -5.19 3.38
C GLU A 126 24.87 -4.43 3.47
N ILE A 127 25.67 -4.72 4.51
CA ILE A 127 27.07 -4.31 4.54
C ILE A 127 27.82 -5.32 3.68
N GLY A 128 28.12 -4.92 2.43
CA GLY A 128 29.10 -5.59 1.59
C GLY A 128 30.52 -5.34 2.08
#